data_AF-A0AAD3SQS2-F1
#
_entry.id   AF-A0AAD3SQS2-F1
#
_cell.length_a   1.000
_cell.length_b   1.000
_cell.length_c   1.000
_cell.angle_alpha   90.00
_cell.angle_beta   90.00
_cell.angle_gamma   90.00
#
_symmetry.space_group_name_H-M   'P 1'
#
loop_
_entity.id
_entity.type
_entity.pdbx_description
1 polymer ?
#
loop_
_entity_poly.entity_id
_entity_poly.type
_entity_poly.pdbx_seq_one_letter_code
_entity_poly.pdbx_strand_id
1 'polypeptide(L)'
;MGPEVTSGRKGRRSKWARAAEAERDMESQEQTNKSRVIKVDSQETWDFYISQAKDQGCPIVVHFTASWCMPSVAMNSFFEELASAYQDVLFLTVDVDDVKAVASKMEVKAMPTFLILRDGAQVDKLVGANPDEIKKRVDSFVQSIRVNLAAARGHLKNLVRSFNSRAASAKNHSALCRKECASVYFSAFHLSTCSFDLQGSSLGDAANADCVEAEVEFQKWNNGGGIFHQLAFIDPTATIEVGGVVHSRATLGADVHIGSGAIVGPGVVIGKSTKIGYNVALSNCTIGESCVIHNGVSIGQDGFGFFVDEHGNISKKLQTLSARIGNHVEIGANTCIDRGSWRDTVIGDHAKIDNLVQIGHNVIIGNRCMLCGQVGIAGSVTIGDDVILGGRVAVRDHVSIISKVRLAAGSCVTKDIKEPGDYGGFPAVPIREWRRQIAAHRRNSKKVKTQ
;
A
#
# COMPACT_ATOMS: atom_id res chain seq x y z
N MET A 1 10.07 25.71 -78.12
CA MET A 1 8.89 24.97 -77.62
C MET A 1 9.28 24.29 -76.33
N GLY A 2 8.64 24.66 -75.23
CA GLY A 2 8.77 24.00 -73.94
C GLY A 2 7.83 24.68 -72.96
N PRO A 3 6.72 24.04 -72.55
CA PRO A 3 5.83 24.60 -71.56
C PRO A 3 6.20 24.11 -70.15
N GLU A 4 5.84 24.98 -69.22
CA GLU A 4 5.85 24.87 -67.77
C GLU A 4 4.75 23.91 -67.28
N VAL A 5 5.03 23.06 -66.29
CA VAL A 5 3.99 22.41 -65.46
C VAL A 5 4.46 22.31 -64.00
N THR A 6 3.74 22.97 -63.12
CA THR A 6 3.78 22.84 -61.66
C THR A 6 2.78 21.76 -61.19
N SER A 7 3.17 20.93 -60.22
CA SER A 7 2.31 20.25 -59.22
C SER A 7 3.23 19.38 -58.34
N GLY A 8 3.17 19.34 -57.01
CA GLY A 8 2.00 19.26 -56.14
C GLY A 8 2.00 17.92 -55.39
N ARG A 9 3.06 17.58 -54.65
CA ARG A 9 3.11 16.36 -53.81
C ARG A 9 2.43 16.63 -52.46
N LYS A 10 1.11 16.44 -52.39
CA LYS A 10 0.40 16.28 -51.10
C LYS A 10 0.54 14.83 -50.62
N GLY A 11 1.20 14.65 -49.49
CA GLY A 11 1.42 13.36 -48.84
C GLY A 11 0.11 12.68 -48.42
N ARG A 12 -0.04 11.42 -48.83
CA ARG A 12 -1.14 10.54 -48.44
C ARG A 12 -0.83 10.01 -47.02
N ARG A 13 -1.36 10.65 -45.96
CA ARG A 13 -1.28 10.10 -44.59
C ARG A 13 -1.97 8.73 -44.58
N SER A 14 -1.29 7.71 -44.04
CA SER A 14 -1.74 6.33 -44.07
C SER A 14 -3.01 6.15 -43.22
N LYS A 15 -3.86 5.19 -43.61
CA LYS A 15 -5.12 4.83 -42.93
C LYS A 15 -4.93 4.52 -41.44
N TRP A 16 -3.73 4.08 -41.06
CA TRP A 16 -3.29 3.82 -39.68
C TRP A 16 -3.07 5.09 -38.85
N ALA A 17 -2.59 6.19 -39.48
CA ALA A 17 -2.38 7.45 -38.79
C ALA A 17 -3.69 8.13 -38.40
N ARG A 18 -4.76 7.99 -39.21
CA ARG A 18 -6.10 8.49 -38.88
C ARG A 18 -6.81 7.66 -37.81
N ALA A 19 -6.54 6.35 -37.75
CA ALA A 19 -7.05 5.48 -36.70
C ALA A 19 -6.41 5.80 -35.33
N ALA A 20 -5.09 6.05 -35.30
CA ALA A 20 -4.38 6.44 -34.08
C ALA A 20 -4.62 7.91 -33.66
N GLU A 21 -5.14 8.76 -34.55
CA GLU A 21 -5.61 10.11 -34.22
C GLU A 21 -7.04 10.02 -33.66
N ALA A 22 -7.90 9.18 -34.26
CA ALA A 22 -9.25 8.89 -33.74
C ALA A 22 -9.26 8.14 -32.38
N GLU A 23 -8.29 7.24 -32.13
CA GLU A 23 -8.11 6.59 -30.81
C GLU A 23 -7.63 7.59 -29.74
N ARG A 24 -6.78 8.56 -30.11
CA ARG A 24 -6.37 9.65 -29.21
C ARG A 24 -7.47 10.68 -28.99
N ASP A 25 -8.32 10.90 -29.97
CA ASP A 25 -9.51 11.75 -29.84
C ASP A 25 -10.62 11.04 -29.03
N MET A 26 -10.70 9.70 -29.06
CA MET A 26 -11.54 8.90 -28.16
C MET A 26 -11.00 8.88 -26.72
N GLU A 27 -9.70 8.68 -26.51
CA GLU A 27 -9.06 8.73 -25.18
C GLU A 27 -9.11 10.14 -24.55
N SER A 28 -9.17 11.20 -25.36
CA SER A 28 -9.32 12.58 -24.85
C SER A 28 -10.77 13.01 -24.62
N GLN A 29 -11.76 12.24 -25.10
CA GLN A 29 -13.19 12.47 -24.83
C GLN A 29 -13.74 11.62 -23.67
N GLU A 30 -13.03 10.58 -23.24
CA GLU A 30 -13.38 9.75 -22.06
C GLU A 30 -12.79 10.27 -20.74
N GLN A 31 -12.12 11.44 -20.78
CA GLN A 31 -11.72 12.21 -19.60
C GLN A 31 -12.74 13.32 -19.28
N THR A 32 -14.04 12.99 -19.32
CA THR A 32 -15.11 13.90 -18.87
C THR A 32 -15.40 13.66 -17.39
N ASN A 33 -14.97 14.62 -16.54
CA ASN A 33 -15.40 14.89 -15.16
C ASN A 33 -15.83 13.68 -14.30
N LYS A 34 -14.89 12.96 -13.70
CA LYS A 34 -15.18 12.30 -12.41
C LYS A 34 -15.27 13.37 -11.34
N SER A 35 -16.48 13.65 -10.85
CA SER A 35 -16.73 14.57 -9.73
C SER A 35 -15.86 14.18 -8.52
N ARG A 36 -15.18 15.17 -7.92
CA ARG A 36 -14.36 14.97 -6.70
C ARG A 36 -15.20 14.82 -5.44
N VAL A 37 -16.50 15.07 -5.54
CA VAL A 37 -17.46 14.90 -4.47
C VAL A 37 -17.86 13.43 -4.40
N ILE A 38 -17.67 12.82 -3.23
CA ILE A 38 -17.98 11.42 -3.03
C ILE A 38 -19.41 11.29 -2.51
N LYS A 39 -20.27 10.57 -3.23
CA LYS A 39 -21.61 10.23 -2.73
C LYS A 39 -21.50 9.10 -1.70
N VAL A 40 -22.11 9.29 -0.54
CA VAL A 40 -22.25 8.28 0.51
C VAL A 40 -23.61 7.61 0.35
N ASP A 41 -23.60 6.30 0.17
CA ASP A 41 -24.76 5.45 -0.15
C ASP A 41 -25.20 4.56 1.02
N SER A 42 -24.35 4.39 2.05
CA SER A 42 -24.64 3.56 3.21
C SER A 42 -23.96 4.10 4.48
N GLN A 43 -24.40 3.60 5.64
CA GLN A 43 -23.76 3.91 6.92
C GLN A 43 -22.33 3.36 7.01
N GLU A 44 -22.06 2.21 6.39
CA GLU A 44 -20.72 1.61 6.35
C GLU A 44 -19.76 2.49 5.53
N THR A 45 -20.22 3.00 4.39
CA THR A 45 -19.48 3.95 3.54
C THR A 45 -19.17 5.24 4.30
N TRP A 46 -20.12 5.74 5.10
CA TRP A 46 -19.89 6.89 5.99
C TRP A 46 -18.77 6.62 6.99
N ASP A 47 -18.89 5.54 7.78
CA ASP A 47 -17.92 5.21 8.82
C ASP A 47 -16.52 4.97 8.23
N PHE A 48 -16.43 4.39 7.02
CA PHE A 48 -15.19 4.24 6.27
C PHE A 48 -14.52 5.57 5.95
N TYR A 49 -15.23 6.53 5.35
CA TYR A 49 -14.64 7.82 4.97
C TYR A 49 -14.30 8.68 6.19
N ILE A 50 -15.08 8.61 7.26
CA ILE A 50 -14.75 9.29 8.51
C ILE A 50 -13.47 8.70 9.13
N SER A 51 -13.34 7.36 9.17
CA SER A 51 -12.14 6.70 9.69
C SER A 51 -10.91 7.03 8.84
N GLN A 52 -11.04 6.95 7.51
CA GLN A 52 -9.95 7.25 6.59
C GLN A 52 -9.46 8.70 6.73
N ALA A 53 -10.39 9.65 6.82
CA ALA A 53 -10.05 11.06 7.00
C ALA A 53 -9.40 11.32 8.36
N LYS A 54 -9.84 10.63 9.42
CA LYS A 54 -9.22 10.69 10.75
C LYS A 54 -7.77 10.18 10.71
N ASP A 55 -7.53 9.04 10.07
CA ASP A 55 -6.19 8.45 9.96
C ASP A 55 -5.23 9.36 9.18
N GLN A 56 -5.75 10.09 8.19
CA GLN A 56 -4.98 11.02 7.36
C GLN A 56 -4.87 12.44 7.95
N GLY A 57 -5.58 12.74 9.05
CA GLY A 57 -5.75 14.10 9.56
C GLY A 57 -6.37 15.05 8.53
N CYS A 58 -7.17 14.50 7.61
CA CYS A 58 -7.80 15.23 6.52
C CYS A 58 -9.12 15.86 6.99
N PRO A 59 -9.34 17.17 6.77
CA PRO A 59 -10.61 17.79 7.10
C PRO A 59 -11.71 17.37 6.10
N ILE A 60 -12.95 17.30 6.58
CA ILE A 60 -14.08 16.81 5.78
C ILE A 60 -15.16 17.89 5.71
N VAL A 61 -15.74 18.09 4.53
CA VAL A 61 -16.94 18.90 4.35
C VAL A 61 -18.04 17.99 3.80
N VAL A 62 -19.18 17.96 4.48
CA VAL A 62 -20.31 17.09 4.14
C VAL A 62 -21.50 17.93 3.74
N HIS A 63 -22.08 17.63 2.57
CA HIS A 63 -23.35 18.18 2.11
C HIS A 63 -24.47 17.15 2.31
N PHE A 64 -25.36 17.40 3.26
CA PHE A 64 -26.60 16.65 3.39
C PHE A 64 -27.63 17.23 2.42
N THR A 65 -28.06 16.40 1.48
CA THR A 65 -28.97 16.75 0.39
C THR A 65 -30.24 15.89 0.43
N ALA A 66 -31.25 16.31 -0.34
CA ALA A 66 -32.44 15.53 -0.59
C ALA A 66 -32.96 15.83 -2.00
N SER A 67 -33.35 14.80 -2.72
CA SER A 67 -33.88 14.92 -4.10
C SER A 67 -35.10 15.83 -4.22
N TRP A 68 -35.94 15.91 -3.18
CA TRP A 68 -37.12 16.78 -3.13
C TRP A 68 -36.82 18.23 -2.72
N CYS A 69 -35.57 18.56 -2.34
CA CYS A 69 -35.18 19.89 -1.93
C CYS A 69 -34.47 20.65 -3.06
N MET A 70 -35.23 21.40 -3.86
CA MET A 70 -34.67 22.18 -4.99
C MET A 70 -33.52 23.13 -4.60
N PRO A 71 -33.57 23.86 -3.47
CA PRO A 71 -32.42 24.64 -3.01
C PRO A 71 -31.17 23.80 -2.73
N SER A 72 -31.32 22.55 -2.29
CA SER A 72 -30.20 21.63 -2.08
C SER A 72 -29.62 21.13 -3.40
N VAL A 73 -30.48 20.77 -4.36
CA VAL A 73 -30.05 20.35 -5.70
C VAL A 73 -29.30 21.48 -6.41
N ALA A 74 -29.74 22.73 -6.26
CA ALA A 74 -29.05 23.90 -6.81
C ALA A 74 -27.63 24.10 -6.22
N MET A 75 -27.37 23.62 -5.00
CA MET A 75 -26.06 23.72 -4.35
C MET A 75 -25.05 22.68 -4.85
N ASN A 76 -25.48 21.62 -5.55
CA ASN A 76 -24.60 20.53 -5.99
C ASN A 76 -23.45 21.06 -6.87
N SER A 77 -23.76 21.86 -7.91
CA SER A 77 -22.75 22.38 -8.84
C SER A 77 -21.72 23.26 -8.15
N PHE A 78 -22.16 24.06 -7.18
CA PHE A 78 -21.27 24.90 -6.38
C PHE A 78 -20.41 24.07 -5.42
N PHE A 79 -20.96 23.00 -4.84
CA PHE A 79 -20.21 22.10 -3.97
C PHE A 79 -19.13 21.33 -4.75
N GLU A 80 -19.39 20.96 -6.00
CA GLU A 80 -18.39 20.39 -6.91
C GLU A 80 -17.27 21.40 -7.27
N GLU A 81 -17.62 22.67 -7.46
CA GLU A 81 -16.63 23.75 -7.65
C GLU A 81 -15.74 23.92 -6.42
N LEU A 82 -16.33 23.92 -5.21
CA LEU A 82 -15.57 23.97 -3.95
C LEU A 82 -14.64 22.76 -3.79
N ALA A 83 -15.10 21.56 -4.12
CA ALA A 83 -14.29 20.34 -4.06
C ALA A 83 -13.11 20.35 -5.04
N SER A 84 -13.24 21.12 -6.13
CA SER A 84 -12.16 21.34 -7.11
C SER A 84 -11.16 22.40 -6.65
N ALA A 85 -11.62 23.42 -5.91
CA ALA A 85 -10.77 24.46 -5.35
C ALA A 85 -9.90 23.97 -4.18
N TYR A 86 -10.40 23.03 -3.38
CA TYR A 86 -9.74 22.52 -2.18
C TYR A 86 -9.30 21.07 -2.32
N GLN A 87 -8.03 20.86 -2.70
CA GLN A 87 -7.49 19.51 -2.89
C GLN A 87 -7.15 18.78 -1.58
N ASP A 88 -6.91 19.54 -0.51
CA ASP A 88 -6.50 19.05 0.81
C ASP A 88 -7.70 18.73 1.74
N VAL A 89 -8.92 18.73 1.20
CA VAL A 89 -10.18 18.55 1.95
C VAL A 89 -11.02 17.49 1.27
N LEU A 90 -11.63 16.61 2.06
CA LEU A 90 -12.53 15.56 1.58
C LEU A 90 -13.96 16.09 1.50
N PHE A 91 -14.60 16.01 0.33
CA PHE A 91 -15.99 16.46 0.12
C PHE A 91 -16.91 15.25 -0.03
N LEU A 92 -17.91 15.16 0.84
CA LEU A 92 -18.90 14.09 0.87
C LEU A 92 -20.30 14.65 0.62
N THR A 93 -21.13 13.93 -0.12
CA THR A 93 -22.57 14.21 -0.25
C THR A 93 -23.37 13.03 0.29
N VAL A 94 -24.32 13.32 1.18
CA VAL A 94 -25.18 12.33 1.83
C VAL A 94 -26.62 12.67 1.48
N ASP A 95 -27.33 11.77 0.81
CA ASP A 95 -28.78 11.91 0.67
C ASP A 95 -29.46 11.43 1.96
N VAL A 96 -30.27 12.28 2.57
CA VAL A 96 -30.97 11.96 3.83
C VAL A 96 -32.00 10.86 3.67
N ASP A 97 -32.54 10.65 2.46
CA ASP A 97 -33.48 9.58 2.17
C ASP A 97 -32.77 8.23 2.04
N ASP A 98 -31.55 8.22 1.49
CA ASP A 98 -30.71 7.04 1.31
C ASP A 98 -30.08 6.60 2.66
N VAL A 99 -29.57 7.53 3.48
CA VAL A 99 -28.80 7.20 4.69
C VAL A 99 -29.35 7.89 5.96
N LYS A 100 -30.60 7.55 6.31
CA LYS A 100 -31.34 8.13 7.45
C LYS A 100 -30.63 8.02 8.80
N ALA A 101 -29.90 6.93 9.04
CA ALA A 101 -29.20 6.69 10.30
C ALA A 101 -28.09 7.74 10.55
N VAL A 102 -27.33 8.09 9.51
CA VAL A 102 -26.26 9.10 9.58
C VAL A 102 -26.84 10.50 9.73
N ALA A 103 -27.88 10.83 8.95
CA ALA A 103 -28.57 12.11 9.08
C ALA A 103 -29.13 12.33 10.50
N SER A 104 -29.67 11.27 11.12
CA SER A 104 -30.15 11.31 12.50
C SER A 104 -29.02 11.48 13.51
N LYS A 105 -27.90 10.74 13.34
CA LYS A 105 -26.71 10.80 14.19
C LYS A 105 -26.05 12.19 14.18
N MET A 106 -26.09 12.87 13.04
CA MET A 106 -25.52 14.22 12.86
C MET A 106 -26.56 15.35 13.12
N GLU A 107 -27.71 15.00 13.70
CA GLU A 107 -28.80 15.90 14.06
C GLU A 107 -29.27 16.81 12.92
N VAL A 108 -29.39 16.27 11.71
CA VAL A 108 -29.77 17.05 10.54
C VAL A 108 -31.29 17.16 10.45
N LYS A 109 -31.81 18.40 10.57
CA LYS A 109 -33.26 18.67 10.65
C LYS A 109 -33.82 19.44 9.45
N ALA A 110 -32.98 19.99 8.58
CA ALA A 110 -33.39 20.79 7.43
C ALA A 110 -32.39 20.66 6.29
N MET A 111 -32.87 20.73 5.04
CA MET A 111 -32.06 20.61 3.82
C MET A 111 -31.94 21.95 3.08
N PRO A 112 -30.78 22.27 2.47
CA PRO A 112 -29.49 21.59 2.63
C PRO A 112 -28.86 21.89 4.00
N THR A 113 -28.07 20.95 4.52
CA THR A 113 -27.18 21.21 5.67
C THR A 113 -25.75 20.84 5.29
N PHE A 114 -24.81 21.71 5.63
CA PHE A 114 -23.39 21.49 5.44
C PHE A 114 -22.70 21.33 6.80
N LEU A 115 -21.87 20.29 6.94
CA LEU A 115 -21.06 20.06 8.14
C LEU A 115 -19.58 20.12 7.80
N ILE A 116 -18.80 20.73 8.69
CA ILE A 116 -17.34 20.69 8.65
C ILE A 116 -16.87 19.80 9.79
N LEU A 117 -16.15 18.74 9.46
CA LEU A 117 -15.66 17.74 10.40
C LEU A 117 -14.14 17.74 10.44
N ARG A 118 -13.60 17.45 11.63
CA ARG A 118 -12.18 17.21 11.86
C ARG A 118 -12.01 16.10 12.89
N ASP A 119 -11.15 15.13 12.60
CA ASP A 119 -10.85 14.00 13.50
C ASP A 119 -12.12 13.24 13.96
N GLY A 120 -13.17 13.26 13.14
CA GLY A 120 -14.48 12.67 13.42
C GLY A 120 -15.45 13.53 14.24
N ALA A 121 -15.04 14.73 14.68
CA ALA A 121 -15.88 15.66 15.45
C ALA A 121 -16.43 16.80 14.57
N GLN A 122 -17.65 17.27 14.91
CA GLN A 122 -18.26 18.43 14.25
C GLN A 122 -17.63 19.74 14.72
N VAL A 123 -16.99 20.44 13.80
CA VAL A 123 -16.36 21.75 14.04
C VAL A 123 -17.33 22.88 13.72
N ASP A 124 -18.07 22.77 12.60
CA ASP A 124 -19.03 23.78 12.20
C ASP A 124 -20.23 23.16 11.46
N LYS A 125 -21.36 23.88 11.48
CA LYS A 125 -22.63 23.49 10.85
C LYS A 125 -23.31 24.70 10.25
N LEU A 126 -23.66 24.60 8.96
CA LEU A 126 -24.43 25.59 8.23
C LEU A 126 -25.73 24.94 7.73
N VAL A 127 -26.86 25.59 8.00
CA VAL A 127 -28.17 25.16 7.51
C VAL A 127 -28.68 26.17 6.49
N GLY A 128 -29.09 25.69 5.31
CA GLY A 128 -29.61 26.52 4.22
C GLY A 128 -28.66 26.65 3.03
N ALA A 129 -29.24 27.01 1.88
CA ALA A 129 -28.51 27.19 0.62
C ALA A 129 -27.90 28.59 0.57
N ASN A 130 -26.68 28.75 1.09
CA ASN A 130 -25.92 29.99 1.01
C ASN A 130 -24.46 29.72 0.57
N PRO A 131 -24.14 29.91 -0.73
CA PRO A 131 -22.83 29.58 -1.29
C PRO A 131 -21.69 30.46 -0.76
N ASP A 132 -21.93 31.76 -0.55
CA ASP A 132 -20.89 32.66 -0.06
C ASP A 132 -20.50 32.35 1.39
N GLU A 133 -21.48 32.04 2.23
CA GLU A 133 -21.26 31.74 3.64
C GLU A 133 -20.53 30.41 3.85
N ILE A 134 -20.87 29.35 3.08
CA ILE A 134 -20.15 28.07 3.18
C ILE A 134 -18.70 28.20 2.68
N LYS A 135 -18.47 28.96 1.59
CA LYS A 135 -17.12 29.24 1.11
C LYS A 135 -16.29 29.93 2.19
N LYS A 136 -16.82 31.00 2.78
CA LYS A 136 -16.15 31.74 3.84
C LYS A 136 -15.80 30.86 5.05
N ARG A 137 -16.69 29.95 5.45
CA ARG A 137 -16.46 29.01 6.57
C ARG A 137 -15.37 27.98 6.26
N VAL A 138 -15.40 27.41 5.05
CA VAL A 138 -14.35 26.48 4.58
C VAL A 138 -13.01 27.20 4.49
N ASP A 139 -12.97 28.43 3.94
CA ASP A 139 -11.75 29.24 3.82
C ASP A 139 -11.14 29.53 5.20
N SER A 140 -11.95 30.01 6.15
CA SER A 140 -11.53 30.31 7.52
C SER A 140 -10.98 29.07 8.22
N PHE A 141 -11.66 27.93 8.06
CA PHE A 141 -11.26 26.67 8.66
C PHE A 141 -9.94 26.14 8.08
N VAL A 142 -9.79 26.14 6.74
CA VAL A 142 -8.54 25.73 6.07
C VAL A 142 -7.38 26.66 6.43
N GLN A 143 -7.62 27.97 6.54
CA GLN A 143 -6.60 28.92 7.01
C GLN A 143 -6.16 28.63 8.45
N SER A 144 -7.09 28.31 9.36
CA SER A 144 -6.76 27.95 10.74
C SER A 144 -5.85 26.71 10.81
N ILE A 145 -6.09 25.71 9.95
CA ILE A 145 -5.26 24.51 9.83
C ILE A 145 -3.86 24.86 9.31
N ARG A 146 -3.76 25.70 8.26
CA ARG A 146 -2.48 26.10 7.66
C ARG A 146 -1.63 26.94 8.62
N VAL A 147 -2.23 27.83 9.41
CA VAL A 147 -1.52 28.63 10.42
C VAL A 147 -0.93 27.73 11.51
N ASN A 148 -1.68 26.75 12.00
CA ASN A 148 -1.20 25.80 13.01
C ASN A 148 -0.05 24.92 12.46
N LEU A 149 -0.14 24.45 11.21
CA LEU A 149 0.94 23.73 10.52
C LEU A 149 2.18 24.61 10.27
N ALA A 150 2.00 25.88 9.95
CA ALA A 150 3.09 26.83 9.75
C ALA A 150 3.80 27.18 11.07
N ALA A 151 3.06 27.34 12.16
CA ALA A 151 3.61 27.54 13.51
C ALA A 151 4.42 26.33 13.98
N ALA A 152 3.92 25.11 13.76
CA ALA A 152 4.64 23.87 14.05
C ALA A 152 5.94 23.74 13.22
N ARG A 153 5.90 24.10 11.93
CA ARG A 153 7.08 24.16 11.06
C ARG A 153 8.08 25.25 11.47
N GLY A 154 7.61 26.39 11.97
CA GLY A 154 8.44 27.48 12.49
C GLY A 154 9.21 27.07 13.75
N HIS A 155 8.53 26.39 14.68
CA HIS A 155 9.16 25.81 15.88
C HIS A 155 10.24 24.79 15.51
N LEU A 156 9.98 23.92 14.53
CA LEU A 156 10.92 22.93 14.03
C LEU A 156 12.17 23.58 13.40
N LYS A 157 12.00 24.66 12.62
CA LYS A 157 13.13 25.43 12.04
C LYS A 157 14.00 26.10 13.10
N ASN A 158 13.39 26.60 14.17
CA ASN A 158 14.13 27.19 15.29
C ASN A 158 14.90 26.11 16.09
N LEU A 159 14.31 24.93 16.25
CA LEU A 159 14.98 23.77 16.86
C LEU A 159 16.21 23.34 16.04
N VAL A 160 16.08 23.26 14.71
CA VAL A 160 17.17 22.92 13.79
C VAL A 160 18.27 23.99 13.78
N ARG A 161 17.94 25.28 13.89
CA ARG A 161 18.93 26.36 14.03
C ARG A 161 19.70 26.29 15.37
N SER A 162 19.01 25.98 16.46
CA SER A 162 19.62 25.74 17.78
C SER A 162 20.56 24.53 17.78
N PHE A 163 20.21 23.49 17.00
CA PHE A 163 21.06 22.32 16.82
C PHE A 163 22.32 22.64 16.01
N ASN A 164 22.20 23.43 14.94
CA ASN A 164 23.32 23.83 14.09
C ASN A 164 24.29 24.81 14.79
N SER A 165 23.81 25.68 15.68
CA SER A 165 24.69 26.56 16.46
C SER A 165 25.52 25.79 17.50
N ARG A 166 24.96 24.71 18.08
CA ARG A 166 25.71 23.78 18.96
C ARG A 166 26.71 22.92 18.19
N ALA A 167 26.39 22.51 16.95
CA ALA A 167 27.30 21.77 16.09
C ALA A 167 28.51 22.60 15.62
N ALA A 168 28.39 23.94 15.52
CA ALA A 168 29.51 24.81 15.17
C ALA A 168 30.59 24.90 16.28
N SER A 169 30.24 24.57 17.53
CA SER A 169 31.16 24.53 18.67
C SER A 169 32.01 23.24 18.72
N ALA A 170 31.56 22.17 18.08
CA ALA A 170 32.27 20.90 18.01
C ALA A 170 33.08 20.78 16.70
N LYS A 171 34.10 21.63 16.53
CA LYS A 171 35.10 21.45 15.45
C LYS A 171 36.33 20.73 16.01
N ASN A 172 36.44 19.44 15.73
CA ASN A 172 37.67 18.75 15.31
C ASN A 172 37.37 17.25 15.20
N HIS A 173 37.18 16.75 13.98
CA HIS A 173 37.84 15.58 13.39
C HIS A 173 37.12 15.11 12.11
N SER A 174 37.95 14.87 11.09
CA SER A 174 37.71 14.21 9.80
C SER A 174 36.60 14.71 8.88
N ALA A 175 37.03 15.42 7.83
CA ALA A 175 36.25 15.77 6.65
C ALA A 175 36.17 14.59 5.68
N LEU A 176 35.05 13.86 5.66
CA LEU A 176 34.67 13.00 4.54
C LEU A 176 33.17 12.65 4.54
N CYS A 177 32.28 13.61 4.80
CA CYS A 177 30.83 13.40 4.61
C CYS A 177 30.09 14.73 4.46
N ARG A 178 30.55 15.60 3.55
CA ARG A 178 29.82 16.82 3.18
C ARG A 178 29.57 16.83 1.69
N LYS A 179 28.46 16.19 1.32
CA LYS A 179 27.53 16.49 0.21
C LYS A 179 26.62 15.26 0.12
N GLU A 180 25.33 15.49 -0.09
CA GLU A 180 24.24 14.47 -0.16
C GLU A 180 23.53 14.11 1.16
N CYS A 181 23.09 15.11 1.94
CA CYS A 181 21.92 14.94 2.82
C CYS A 181 21.04 16.20 2.72
N ALA A 182 20.30 16.32 1.63
CA ALA A 182 19.26 17.33 1.49
C ALA A 182 18.24 16.91 0.42
N SER A 183 17.50 15.83 0.66
CA SER A 183 16.14 15.62 0.12
C SER A 183 15.69 14.17 0.32
N VAL A 184 15.25 13.79 1.52
CA VAL A 184 14.16 12.80 1.69
C VAL A 184 13.53 13.04 3.08
N TYR A 185 12.34 13.61 3.14
CA TYR A 185 11.46 13.59 4.33
C TYR A 185 10.01 13.80 3.88
N PHE A 186 9.18 12.76 4.00
CA PHE A 186 7.90 12.71 4.75
C PHE A 186 7.01 11.56 4.25
N SER A 187 6.70 10.61 5.13
CA SER A 187 5.38 9.95 5.19
C SER A 187 5.09 9.64 6.66
N ALA A 188 3.92 10.04 7.13
CA ALA A 188 3.53 10.05 8.53
C ALA A 188 2.44 9.01 8.83
N PHE A 189 2.47 8.51 10.08
CA PHE A 189 1.42 7.86 10.89
C PHE A 189 0.95 6.41 10.63
N HIS A 190 1.05 5.60 11.69
CA HIS A 190 -0.07 4.83 12.23
C HIS A 190 0.11 4.59 13.74
N LEU A 191 -0.79 5.15 14.56
CA LEU A 191 -1.00 4.86 15.98
C LEU A 191 -2.43 4.33 16.09
N SER A 192 -2.56 3.02 16.31
CA SER A 192 -3.85 2.36 16.57
C SER A 192 -3.93 2.10 18.07
N THR A 193 -4.88 2.74 18.73
CA THR A 193 -5.27 2.43 20.12
C THR A 193 -6.37 1.38 20.10
N CYS A 194 -6.11 0.24 20.76
CA CYS A 194 -7.12 -0.74 21.15
C CYS A 194 -8.11 -0.11 22.15
N SER A 195 -9.41 -0.30 21.94
CA SER A 195 -10.42 -0.11 22.97
C SER A 195 -10.82 -1.48 23.51
N PHE A 196 -10.63 -1.66 24.81
CA PHE A 196 -11.09 -2.81 25.60
C PHE A 196 -12.35 -2.36 26.34
N ASP A 197 -13.46 -3.07 26.14
CA ASP A 197 -14.72 -2.84 26.86
C ASP A 197 -14.62 -3.35 28.30
N LEU A 198 -14.89 -2.48 29.27
CA LEU A 198 -15.26 -2.88 30.63
C LEU A 198 -16.54 -2.14 31.04
N GLN A 199 -17.62 -2.91 31.17
CA GLN A 199 -18.91 -2.50 31.73
C GLN A 199 -18.74 -2.13 33.21
N GLY A 200 -19.40 -1.05 33.63
CA GLY A 200 -19.09 -0.32 34.86
C GLY A 200 -19.78 -0.76 36.14
N SER A 201 -19.51 0.02 37.20
CA SER A 201 -20.40 0.28 38.34
C SER A 201 -19.82 1.37 39.26
N SER A 202 -20.56 2.48 39.35
CA SER A 202 -20.85 3.33 40.54
C SER A 202 -19.77 3.87 41.49
N LEU A 203 -19.80 5.21 41.62
CA LEU A 203 -19.75 6.04 42.84
C LEU A 203 -18.42 6.30 43.56
N GLY A 204 -18.08 7.59 43.68
CA GLY A 204 -17.59 8.19 44.93
C GLY A 204 -16.17 8.73 44.94
N ASP A 205 -16.06 10.07 44.96
CA ASP A 205 -14.99 10.93 45.48
C ASP A 205 -13.68 10.28 45.99
N ALA A 206 -12.55 10.62 45.35
CA ALA A 206 -11.34 11.10 46.03
C ALA A 206 -10.18 11.33 45.04
N ALA A 207 -9.67 12.56 45.07
CA ALA A 207 -8.25 12.94 45.03
C ALA A 207 -7.34 12.40 43.91
N ASN A 208 -6.86 13.35 43.10
CA ASN A 208 -5.51 13.43 42.54
C ASN A 208 -4.59 12.22 42.79
N ALA A 209 -4.47 11.38 41.78
CA ALA A 209 -3.30 10.53 41.57
C ALA A 209 -3.08 10.39 40.06
N ASP A 210 -2.15 11.18 39.55
CA ASP A 210 -1.26 10.86 38.44
C ASP A 210 -1.91 10.25 37.19
N CYS A 211 -2.55 11.09 36.38
CA CYS A 211 -2.52 10.91 34.94
C CYS A 211 -1.08 11.14 34.47
N VAL A 212 -0.20 10.15 34.65
CA VAL A 212 1.05 10.10 33.87
C VAL A 212 0.61 9.85 32.43
N GLU A 213 0.55 10.92 31.65
CA GLU A 213 0.53 10.85 30.19
C GLU A 213 1.71 9.98 29.75
N ALA A 214 1.45 8.72 29.40
CA ALA A 214 2.47 7.84 28.84
C ALA A 214 2.67 8.15 27.35
N GLU A 215 3.04 9.40 27.04
CA GLU A 215 3.64 9.74 25.75
C GLU A 215 5.08 9.25 25.76
N VAL A 216 5.30 8.03 25.27
CA VAL A 216 6.61 7.43 25.28
C VAL A 216 6.80 6.64 23.97
N GLU A 217 7.33 7.19 22.87
CA GLU A 217 8.60 7.92 22.59
C GLU A 217 9.58 6.96 21.90
N PHE A 218 9.65 6.99 20.58
CA PHE A 218 10.74 6.34 19.85
C PHE A 218 12.09 6.87 20.38
N GLN A 219 12.99 5.96 20.73
CA GLN A 219 14.32 6.26 21.21
C GLN A 219 15.36 5.95 20.14
N LYS A 220 16.56 6.53 20.31
CA LYS A 220 17.70 6.22 19.47
C LYS A 220 18.39 4.94 19.96
N TRP A 221 18.66 4.01 19.07
CA TRP A 221 19.45 2.83 19.37
C TRP A 221 20.94 3.16 19.31
N ASN A 222 21.70 2.77 20.34
CA ASN A 222 23.11 3.14 20.46
C ASN A 222 23.98 2.43 19.40
N ASN A 223 23.69 1.18 19.08
CA ASN A 223 24.48 0.37 18.15
C ASN A 223 23.99 0.58 16.70
N GLY A 224 24.51 1.62 16.03
CA GLY A 224 24.18 1.95 14.63
C GLY A 224 23.34 3.21 14.44
N GLY A 225 22.70 3.72 15.50
CA GLY A 225 22.07 5.05 15.50
C GLY A 225 20.66 5.15 14.90
N GLY A 226 20.00 4.03 14.61
CA GLY A 226 18.59 3.97 14.20
C GLY A 226 17.61 4.31 15.33
N ILE A 227 16.31 4.14 15.07
CA ILE A 227 15.26 4.42 16.06
C ILE A 227 14.43 3.17 16.40
N PHE A 228 13.99 3.07 17.63
CA PHE A 228 13.17 1.97 18.10
C PHE A 228 12.09 2.44 19.08
N HIS A 229 10.98 1.72 19.13
CA HIS A 229 9.93 1.94 20.11
C HIS A 229 10.28 1.28 21.44
N GLN A 230 10.01 1.91 22.59
CA GLN A 230 10.43 1.40 23.91
C GLN A 230 9.84 0.02 24.27
N LEU A 231 8.66 -0.29 23.75
CA LEU A 231 8.03 -1.61 23.85
C LEU A 231 8.63 -2.69 22.91
N ALA A 232 9.71 -2.41 22.18
CA ALA A 232 10.40 -3.41 21.37
C ALA A 232 11.39 -4.22 22.22
N PHE A 233 11.51 -5.52 21.93
CA PHE A 233 12.44 -6.42 22.59
C PHE A 233 13.66 -6.63 21.70
N ILE A 234 14.74 -5.87 21.95
CA ILE A 234 15.91 -5.86 21.09
C ILE A 234 17.10 -6.37 21.88
N ASP A 235 17.77 -7.42 21.38
CA ASP A 235 19.01 -7.90 21.97
C ASP A 235 20.10 -6.80 21.92
N PRO A 236 20.88 -6.57 22.98
CA PRO A 236 21.92 -5.52 23.01
C PRO A 236 22.98 -5.62 21.91
N THR A 237 23.20 -6.81 21.35
CA THR A 237 24.15 -7.05 20.25
C THR A 237 23.60 -6.66 18.88
N ALA A 238 22.28 -6.47 18.75
CA ALA A 238 21.66 -6.08 17.50
C ALA A 238 22.16 -4.69 17.04
N THR A 239 22.35 -4.55 15.72
CA THR A 239 22.75 -3.30 15.08
C THR A 239 21.58 -2.74 14.29
N ILE A 240 21.23 -1.48 14.53
CA ILE A 240 20.18 -0.76 13.79
C ILE A 240 20.81 0.49 13.20
N GLU A 241 21.05 0.47 11.89
CA GLU A 241 21.66 1.59 11.19
C GLU A 241 20.78 2.84 11.20
N VAL A 242 21.41 4.00 10.95
CA VAL A 242 20.71 5.28 10.84
C VAL A 242 19.57 5.19 9.82
N GLY A 243 18.38 5.63 10.23
CA GLY A 243 17.16 5.57 9.42
C GLY A 243 16.43 4.23 9.47
N GLY A 244 17.00 3.18 10.08
CA GLY A 244 16.26 1.96 10.43
C GLY A 244 15.26 2.23 11.56
N VAL A 245 14.07 1.65 11.46
CA VAL A 245 12.94 1.87 12.39
C VAL A 245 12.41 0.55 12.91
N VAL A 246 12.35 0.40 14.24
CA VAL A 246 11.78 -0.78 14.89
C VAL A 246 10.54 -0.40 15.71
N HIS A 247 9.38 -0.94 15.36
CA HIS A 247 8.11 -0.63 16.01
C HIS A 247 7.85 -1.44 17.29
N SER A 248 6.77 -1.09 17.98
CA SER A 248 6.37 -1.69 19.26
C SER A 248 6.17 -3.20 19.17
N ARG A 249 6.56 -3.91 20.24
CA ARG A 249 6.45 -5.38 20.36
C ARG A 249 7.26 -6.17 19.33
N ALA A 250 8.02 -5.52 18.44
CA ALA A 250 8.95 -6.24 17.58
C ALA A 250 10.04 -6.90 18.43
N THR A 251 10.51 -8.07 18.00
CA THR A 251 11.56 -8.84 18.69
C THR A 251 12.74 -9.06 17.77
N LEU A 252 13.92 -8.57 18.15
CA LEU A 252 15.17 -8.77 17.41
C LEU A 252 16.13 -9.63 18.24
N GLY A 253 16.53 -10.78 17.70
CA GLY A 253 17.51 -11.66 18.31
C GLY A 253 18.95 -11.11 18.30
N ALA A 254 19.85 -11.85 18.95
CA ALA A 254 21.27 -11.50 19.00
C ALA A 254 21.90 -11.39 17.60
N ASP A 255 22.84 -10.46 17.43
CA ASP A 255 23.59 -10.20 16.20
C ASP A 255 22.71 -9.91 14.95
N VAL A 256 21.46 -9.50 15.15
CA VAL A 256 20.59 -9.03 14.05
C VAL A 256 21.11 -7.69 13.52
N HIS A 257 21.12 -7.54 12.20
CA HIS A 257 21.50 -6.30 11.54
C HIS A 257 20.31 -5.73 10.77
N ILE A 258 19.92 -4.49 11.09
CA ILE A 258 18.85 -3.75 10.40
C ILE A 258 19.49 -2.61 9.59
N GLY A 259 19.39 -2.70 8.27
CA GLY A 259 19.92 -1.70 7.35
C GLY A 259 19.14 -0.38 7.35
N SER A 260 19.79 0.69 6.89
CA SER A 260 19.18 2.01 6.71
C SER A 260 17.86 1.96 5.92
N GLY A 261 16.86 2.69 6.43
CA GLY A 261 15.53 2.80 5.82
C GLY A 261 14.66 1.55 5.96
N ALA A 262 15.16 0.46 6.56
CA ALA A 262 14.33 -0.70 6.86
C ALA A 262 13.33 -0.40 7.97
N ILE A 263 12.11 -0.89 7.81
CA ILE A 263 11.01 -0.74 8.76
C ILE A 263 10.61 -2.12 9.26
N VAL A 264 10.82 -2.34 10.56
CA VAL A 264 10.35 -3.53 11.28
C VAL A 264 9.03 -3.19 11.96
N GLY A 265 7.92 -3.67 11.40
CA GLY A 265 6.57 -3.37 11.89
C GLY A 265 6.24 -3.98 13.26
N PRO A 266 5.09 -3.61 13.84
CA PRO A 266 4.73 -4.05 15.19
C PRO A 266 4.61 -5.57 15.30
N GLY A 267 5.17 -6.15 16.35
CA GLY A 267 5.09 -7.59 16.62
C GLY A 267 5.88 -8.49 15.65
N VAL A 268 6.67 -7.92 14.72
CA VAL A 268 7.55 -8.71 13.85
C VAL A 268 8.66 -9.35 14.68
N VAL A 269 8.95 -10.63 14.41
CA VAL A 269 10.02 -11.38 15.10
C VAL A 269 11.13 -11.69 14.11
N ILE A 270 12.37 -11.41 14.48
CA ILE A 270 13.57 -11.68 13.68
C ILE A 270 14.56 -12.49 14.52
N GLY A 271 14.88 -13.70 14.06
CA GLY A 271 15.83 -14.61 14.70
C GLY A 271 17.27 -14.11 14.65
N LYS A 272 18.12 -14.71 15.49
CA LYS A 272 19.53 -14.30 15.65
C LYS A 272 20.33 -14.36 14.35
N SER A 273 21.35 -13.52 14.28
CA SER A 273 22.33 -13.45 13.17
C SER A 273 21.69 -13.22 11.79
N THR A 274 20.46 -12.70 11.75
CA THR A 274 19.75 -12.37 10.51
C THR A 274 20.08 -10.95 10.07
N LYS A 275 20.33 -10.78 8.75
CA LYS A 275 20.66 -9.50 8.13
C LYS A 275 19.50 -9.00 7.30
N ILE A 276 19.03 -7.80 7.60
CA ILE A 276 18.00 -7.09 6.88
C ILE A 276 18.66 -5.95 6.11
N GLY A 277 18.49 -5.94 4.78
CA GLY A 277 19.04 -4.94 3.88
C GLY A 277 18.32 -3.60 3.96
N TYR A 278 18.67 -2.70 3.03
CA TYR A 278 18.15 -1.35 2.97
C TYR A 278 16.72 -1.29 2.48
N ASN A 279 15.93 -0.36 3.02
CA ASN A 279 14.55 -0.10 2.59
C ASN A 279 13.64 -1.35 2.57
N VAL A 280 13.90 -2.32 3.45
CA VAL A 280 13.05 -3.50 3.62
C VAL A 280 11.84 -3.14 4.46
N ALA A 281 10.65 -3.61 4.09
CA ALA A 281 9.42 -3.41 4.83
C ALA A 281 8.88 -4.74 5.38
N LEU A 282 8.84 -4.87 6.71
CA LEU A 282 8.36 -6.08 7.39
C LEU A 282 7.09 -5.78 8.18
N SER A 283 6.06 -6.60 8.00
CA SER A 283 4.80 -6.50 8.73
C SER A 283 4.20 -7.88 8.90
N ASN A 284 3.56 -8.16 10.04
CA ASN A 284 2.84 -9.43 10.26
C ASN A 284 3.65 -10.68 9.92
N CYS A 285 4.94 -10.71 10.26
CA CYS A 285 5.82 -11.81 9.88
C CYS A 285 6.77 -12.24 10.98
N THR A 286 7.22 -13.50 10.89
CA THR A 286 8.31 -14.05 11.69
C THR A 286 9.41 -14.53 10.76
N ILE A 287 10.65 -14.12 11.02
CA ILE A 287 11.83 -14.52 10.26
C ILE A 287 12.74 -15.31 11.18
N GLY A 288 13.20 -16.48 10.73
CA GLY A 288 14.12 -17.33 11.46
C GLY A 288 15.54 -16.76 11.59
N GLU A 289 16.46 -17.65 11.92
CA GLU A 289 17.84 -17.33 12.25
C GLU A 289 18.74 -17.39 11.01
N SER A 290 19.84 -16.62 11.04
CA SER A 290 20.89 -16.64 10.01
C SER A 290 20.37 -16.41 8.59
N CYS A 291 19.32 -15.59 8.45
CA CYS A 291 18.72 -15.23 7.18
C CYS A 291 19.40 -14.00 6.56
N VAL A 292 19.28 -13.85 5.24
CA VAL A 292 19.74 -12.66 4.51
C VAL A 292 18.59 -12.13 3.66
N ILE A 293 18.12 -10.93 3.99
CA ILE A 293 17.03 -10.25 3.29
C ILE A 293 17.63 -9.07 2.55
N HIS A 294 17.64 -9.12 1.22
CA HIS A 294 18.21 -8.07 0.37
C HIS A 294 17.31 -6.84 0.28
N ASN A 295 17.82 -5.80 -0.36
CA ASN A 295 17.20 -4.46 -0.35
C ASN A 295 15.80 -4.43 -0.99
N GLY A 296 14.92 -3.60 -0.45
CA GLY A 296 13.58 -3.36 -1.01
C GLY A 296 12.59 -4.53 -0.89
N VAL A 297 12.96 -5.60 -0.19
CA VAL A 297 12.06 -6.73 0.08
C VAL A 297 10.87 -6.28 0.92
N SER A 298 9.69 -6.80 0.62
CA SER A 298 8.45 -6.57 1.38
C SER A 298 7.85 -7.88 1.85
N ILE A 299 7.62 -8.04 3.16
CA ILE A 299 7.11 -9.29 3.75
C ILE A 299 5.89 -9.02 4.63
N GLY A 300 4.85 -9.82 4.41
CA GLY A 300 3.63 -9.90 5.21
C GLY A 300 2.65 -8.75 5.03
N GLN A 301 2.67 -8.14 3.84
CA GLN A 301 1.60 -7.30 3.33
C GLN A 301 0.38 -8.13 2.93
N ASP A 302 -0.77 -7.48 2.79
CA ASP A 302 -1.98 -8.13 2.28
C ASP A 302 -1.79 -8.55 0.82
N GLY A 303 -2.06 -9.82 0.53
CA GLY A 303 -2.12 -10.33 -0.84
C GLY A 303 -3.42 -9.97 -1.55
N PHE A 304 -3.55 -10.44 -2.80
CA PHE A 304 -4.70 -10.15 -3.64
C PHE A 304 -5.97 -10.91 -3.18
N GLY A 305 -6.77 -10.30 -2.31
CA GLY A 305 -8.03 -10.85 -1.80
C GLY A 305 -9.18 -9.86 -1.92
N PHE A 306 -10.06 -10.06 -2.89
CA PHE A 306 -11.25 -9.24 -3.10
C PHE A 306 -12.47 -10.12 -3.36
N PHE A 307 -13.62 -9.71 -2.83
CA PHE A 307 -14.91 -10.27 -3.19
C PHE A 307 -15.59 -9.37 -4.21
N VAL A 308 -16.33 -9.98 -5.12
CA VAL A 308 -17.23 -9.28 -6.04
C VAL A 308 -18.64 -9.73 -5.66
N ASP A 309 -19.49 -8.79 -5.28
CA ASP A 309 -20.89 -9.08 -4.96
C ASP A 309 -21.75 -9.27 -6.23
N GLU A 310 -23.02 -9.59 -6.05
CA GLU A 310 -23.97 -9.80 -7.17
C GLU A 310 -24.19 -8.53 -8.02
N HIS A 311 -23.87 -7.35 -7.48
CA HIS A 311 -23.99 -6.06 -8.15
C HIS A 311 -22.67 -5.61 -8.82
N GLY A 312 -21.59 -6.38 -8.66
CA GLY A 312 -20.27 -6.08 -9.20
C GLY A 312 -19.40 -5.19 -8.32
N ASN A 313 -19.82 -4.87 -7.09
CA ASN A 313 -19.01 -4.10 -6.16
C ASN A 313 -17.85 -4.95 -5.62
N ILE A 314 -16.69 -4.32 -5.51
CA ILE A 314 -15.45 -4.96 -5.07
C ILE A 314 -15.21 -4.61 -3.60
N SER A 315 -15.22 -5.61 -2.71
CA SER A 315 -14.87 -5.44 -1.30
C SER A 315 -13.58 -6.17 -0.95
N LYS A 316 -12.74 -5.57 -0.10
CA LYS A 316 -11.47 -6.17 0.30
C LYS A 316 -11.71 -7.32 1.28
N LYS A 317 -11.13 -8.49 0.99
CA LYS A 317 -11.08 -9.59 1.94
C LYS A 317 -9.99 -9.32 2.97
N LEU A 318 -10.37 -9.25 4.24
CA LEU A 318 -9.41 -9.07 5.32
C LEU A 318 -8.46 -10.27 5.42
N GLN A 319 -7.16 -9.99 5.52
CA GLN A 319 -6.12 -10.99 5.76
C GLN A 319 -5.52 -10.76 7.14
N THR A 320 -5.71 -11.71 8.06
CA THR A 320 -5.37 -11.51 9.49
C THR A 320 -4.20 -12.36 9.96
N LEU A 321 -3.71 -13.29 9.14
CA LEU A 321 -2.63 -14.21 9.53
C LEU A 321 -1.25 -13.64 9.17
N SER A 322 -0.22 -14.47 9.12
CA SER A 322 1.17 -14.02 9.03
C SER A 322 1.93 -14.65 7.86
N ALA A 323 3.14 -14.15 7.64
CA ALA A 323 4.17 -14.83 6.85
C ALA A 323 5.25 -15.39 7.78
N ARG A 324 5.61 -16.67 7.62
CA ARG A 324 6.64 -17.36 8.41
C ARG A 324 7.80 -17.75 7.52
N ILE A 325 8.97 -17.21 7.79
CA ILE A 325 10.22 -17.50 7.09
C ILE A 325 11.08 -18.36 8.03
N GLY A 326 11.55 -19.50 7.53
CA GLY A 326 12.43 -20.41 8.25
C GLY A 326 13.85 -19.87 8.46
N ASN A 327 14.76 -20.77 8.82
CA ASN A 327 16.18 -20.48 9.10
C ASN A 327 17.02 -20.57 7.84
N HIS A 328 18.15 -19.85 7.81
CA HIS A 328 19.13 -19.88 6.71
C HIS A 328 18.54 -19.53 5.32
N VAL A 329 17.44 -18.78 5.31
CA VAL A 329 16.76 -18.34 4.08
C VAL A 329 17.46 -17.09 3.53
N GLU A 330 17.59 -17.04 2.20
CA GLU A 330 18.06 -15.84 1.51
C GLU A 330 16.98 -15.35 0.53
N ILE A 331 16.65 -14.06 0.61
CA ILE A 331 15.60 -13.42 -0.20
C ILE A 331 16.19 -12.23 -0.95
N GLY A 332 16.20 -12.33 -2.28
CA GLY A 332 16.74 -11.34 -3.21
C GLY A 332 15.93 -10.04 -3.25
N ALA A 333 16.53 -9.01 -3.85
CA ALA A 333 16.03 -7.65 -3.82
C ALA A 333 14.64 -7.51 -4.47
N ASN A 334 13.83 -6.63 -3.89
CA ASN A 334 12.48 -6.30 -4.36
C ASN A 334 11.54 -7.50 -4.51
N THR A 335 11.79 -8.59 -3.78
CA THR A 335 10.87 -9.72 -3.67
C THR A 335 9.75 -9.39 -2.69
N CYS A 336 8.53 -9.84 -3.03
CA CYS A 336 7.33 -9.62 -2.23
C CYS A 336 6.75 -10.95 -1.75
N ILE A 337 6.43 -11.03 -0.46
CA ILE A 337 5.83 -12.20 0.19
C ILE A 337 4.58 -11.76 0.93
N ASP A 338 3.42 -12.19 0.44
CA ASP A 338 2.13 -11.82 1.02
C ASP A 338 1.84 -12.65 2.29
N ARG A 339 1.14 -12.06 3.25
CA ARG A 339 0.67 -12.75 4.46
C ARG A 339 -0.44 -13.75 4.15
N GLY A 340 -0.69 -14.65 5.11
CA GLY A 340 -1.82 -15.56 5.06
C GLY A 340 -3.19 -14.92 5.27
N SER A 341 -4.21 -15.49 4.62
CA SER A 341 -5.64 -15.23 4.92
C SER A 341 -6.29 -16.31 5.82
N TRP A 342 -6.24 -17.59 5.43
CA TRP A 342 -6.79 -18.73 6.20
C TRP A 342 -5.73 -19.68 6.80
N ARG A 343 -4.54 -19.72 6.21
CA ARG A 343 -3.30 -20.29 6.78
C ARG A 343 -2.15 -19.31 6.59
N ASP A 344 -1.10 -19.39 7.40
CA ASP A 344 0.09 -18.59 7.18
C ASP A 344 0.74 -18.89 5.80
N THR A 345 1.39 -17.88 5.21
CA THR A 345 2.34 -18.10 4.13
C THR A 345 3.64 -18.60 4.76
N VAL A 346 4.21 -19.70 4.27
CA VAL A 346 5.36 -20.37 4.90
C VAL A 346 6.47 -20.59 3.88
N ILE A 347 7.69 -20.18 4.25
CA ILE A 347 8.94 -20.46 3.52
C ILE A 347 9.82 -21.33 4.40
N GLY A 348 10.13 -22.55 3.94
CA GLY A 348 10.95 -23.51 4.66
C GLY A 348 12.42 -23.14 4.76
N ASP A 349 13.14 -23.90 5.60
CA ASP A 349 14.54 -23.65 5.92
C ASP A 349 15.42 -23.80 4.68
N HIS A 350 16.52 -23.05 4.67
CA HIS A 350 17.55 -23.06 3.61
C HIS A 350 17.04 -22.68 2.21
N ALA A 351 15.83 -22.13 2.07
CA ALA A 351 15.34 -21.65 0.79
C ALA A 351 16.17 -20.47 0.25
N LYS A 352 16.38 -20.43 -1.07
CA LYS A 352 17.08 -19.35 -1.78
C LYS A 352 16.14 -18.76 -2.82
N ILE A 353 15.76 -17.51 -2.61
CA ILE A 353 14.79 -16.79 -3.42
C ILE A 353 15.54 -15.62 -4.04
N ASP A 354 15.55 -15.55 -5.37
CA ASP A 354 16.23 -14.51 -6.13
C ASP A 354 15.40 -13.21 -6.17
N ASN A 355 15.83 -12.25 -6.95
CA ASN A 355 15.25 -10.92 -7.08
C ASN A 355 13.89 -10.94 -7.79
N LEU A 356 13.04 -9.98 -7.44
CA LEU A 356 11.74 -9.73 -8.10
C LEU A 356 10.81 -10.95 -8.12
N VAL A 357 10.87 -11.80 -7.09
CA VAL A 357 9.95 -12.92 -6.94
C VAL A 357 8.66 -12.44 -6.29
N GLN A 358 7.51 -12.94 -6.75
CA GLN A 358 6.22 -12.73 -6.08
C GLN A 358 5.75 -14.04 -5.46
N ILE A 359 5.45 -14.01 -4.16
CA ILE A 359 4.86 -15.13 -3.41
C ILE A 359 3.50 -14.70 -2.88
N GLY A 360 2.44 -15.28 -3.44
CA GLY A 360 1.07 -15.00 -3.05
C GLY A 360 0.71 -15.47 -1.64
N HIS A 361 -0.47 -15.04 -1.19
CA HIS A 361 -1.00 -15.39 0.13
C HIS A 361 -1.21 -16.91 0.28
N ASN A 362 -1.02 -17.43 1.49
CA ASN A 362 -1.20 -18.85 1.85
C ASN A 362 -0.26 -19.81 1.12
N VAL A 363 0.79 -19.36 0.44
CA VAL A 363 1.74 -20.26 -0.21
C VAL A 363 2.53 -21.02 0.85
N ILE A 364 2.79 -22.30 0.61
CA ILE A 364 3.75 -23.10 1.39
C ILE A 364 4.89 -23.51 0.47
N ILE A 365 6.12 -23.18 0.85
CA ILE A 365 7.35 -23.62 0.18
C ILE A 365 8.15 -24.48 1.17
N GLY A 366 8.49 -25.69 0.75
CA GLY A 366 9.31 -26.61 1.53
C GLY A 366 10.77 -26.15 1.69
N ASN A 367 11.58 -27.02 2.29
CA ASN A 367 12.96 -26.74 2.62
C ASN A 367 13.87 -26.85 1.39
N ARG A 368 14.99 -26.12 1.41
CA ARG A 368 16.05 -26.16 0.38
C ARG A 368 15.54 -25.88 -1.05
N CYS A 369 14.46 -25.12 -1.18
CA CYS A 369 13.96 -24.70 -2.48
C CYS A 369 14.81 -23.58 -3.08
N MET A 370 14.94 -23.54 -4.39
CA MET A 370 15.62 -22.47 -5.13
C MET A 370 14.67 -21.84 -6.14
N LEU A 371 14.39 -20.55 -5.98
CA LEU A 371 13.49 -19.78 -6.83
C LEU A 371 14.30 -18.71 -7.55
N CYS A 372 14.51 -18.88 -8.85
CA CYS A 372 15.25 -17.91 -9.66
C CYS A 372 14.44 -16.63 -9.93
N GLY A 373 15.10 -15.60 -10.48
CA GLY A 373 14.52 -14.28 -10.61
C GLY A 373 13.22 -14.24 -11.40
N GLN A 374 12.32 -13.33 -10.98
CA GLN A 374 11.01 -13.11 -11.60
C GLN A 374 10.06 -14.32 -11.57
N VAL A 375 10.31 -15.30 -10.71
CA VAL A 375 9.33 -16.36 -10.43
C VAL A 375 8.06 -15.73 -9.82
N GLY A 376 6.90 -16.16 -10.29
CA GLY A 376 5.60 -15.72 -9.78
C GLY A 376 4.78 -16.91 -9.28
N ILE A 377 4.43 -16.91 -8.01
CA ILE A 377 3.64 -17.96 -7.37
C ILE A 377 2.32 -17.36 -6.91
N ALA A 378 1.21 -17.81 -7.49
CA ALA A 378 -0.12 -17.36 -7.10
C ALA A 378 -0.56 -17.97 -5.74
N GLY A 379 -1.69 -17.49 -5.23
CA GLY A 379 -2.16 -17.83 -3.88
C GLY A 379 -2.42 -19.32 -3.65
N SER A 380 -2.23 -19.76 -2.40
CA SER A 380 -2.55 -21.11 -1.92
C SER A 380 -1.84 -22.27 -2.62
N VAL A 381 -0.71 -22.01 -3.28
CA VAL A 381 0.18 -23.05 -3.83
C VAL A 381 0.89 -23.80 -2.70
N THR A 382 1.18 -25.08 -2.91
CA THR A 382 2.02 -25.88 -2.01
C THR A 382 3.18 -26.49 -2.80
N ILE A 383 4.40 -26.24 -2.36
CA ILE A 383 5.65 -26.70 -2.98
C ILE A 383 6.41 -27.56 -1.96
N GLY A 384 6.80 -28.77 -2.34
CA GLY A 384 7.59 -29.68 -1.52
C GLY A 384 9.04 -29.24 -1.35
N ASP A 385 9.87 -30.12 -0.78
CA ASP A 385 11.28 -29.86 -0.53
C ASP A 385 12.14 -30.01 -1.80
N ASP A 386 13.31 -29.37 -1.83
CA ASP A 386 14.30 -29.52 -2.90
C ASP A 386 13.74 -29.19 -4.31
N VAL A 387 12.79 -28.27 -4.39
CA VAL A 387 12.21 -27.80 -5.66
C VAL A 387 13.02 -26.64 -6.22
N ILE A 388 13.26 -26.67 -7.53
CA ILE A 388 13.97 -25.61 -8.26
C ILE A 388 13.02 -25.00 -9.29
N LEU A 389 12.73 -23.70 -9.16
CA LEU A 389 11.95 -22.94 -10.13
C LEU A 389 12.90 -22.05 -10.93
N GLY A 390 13.09 -22.37 -12.21
CA GLY A 390 13.89 -21.55 -13.13
C GLY A 390 13.31 -20.15 -13.31
N GLY A 391 14.14 -19.24 -13.84
CA GLY A 391 13.75 -17.82 -13.96
C GLY A 391 12.44 -17.63 -14.72
N ARG A 392 11.59 -16.71 -14.27
CA ARG A 392 10.27 -16.43 -14.85
C ARG A 392 9.30 -17.62 -14.89
N VAL A 393 9.50 -18.64 -14.06
CA VAL A 393 8.47 -19.67 -13.88
C VAL A 393 7.24 -19.04 -13.24
N ALA A 394 6.06 -19.37 -13.77
CA ALA A 394 4.77 -18.97 -13.20
C ALA A 394 4.04 -20.20 -12.64
N VAL A 395 3.42 -20.07 -11.48
CA VAL A 395 2.62 -21.13 -10.85
C VAL A 395 1.21 -20.62 -10.60
N ARG A 396 0.22 -21.30 -11.18
CA ARG A 396 -1.20 -21.03 -10.95
C ARG A 396 -1.59 -21.31 -9.50
N ASP A 397 -2.60 -20.59 -9.01
CA ASP A 397 -3.16 -20.73 -7.68
C ASP A 397 -3.69 -22.15 -7.42
N HIS A 398 -3.70 -22.53 -6.14
CA HIS A 398 -4.23 -23.82 -5.67
C HIS A 398 -3.61 -25.06 -6.33
N VAL A 399 -2.36 -24.97 -6.77
CA VAL A 399 -1.60 -26.10 -7.33
C VAL A 399 -0.65 -26.68 -6.29
N SER A 400 -0.45 -28.00 -6.34
CA SER A 400 0.57 -28.72 -5.57
C SER A 400 1.75 -29.17 -6.45
N ILE A 401 2.97 -28.92 -5.99
CA ILE A 401 4.22 -29.39 -6.61
C ILE A 401 4.96 -30.26 -5.59
N ILE A 402 5.11 -31.55 -5.91
CA ILE A 402 5.91 -32.51 -5.12
C ILE A 402 7.40 -32.09 -5.01
N SER A 403 8.05 -32.59 -3.96
CA SER A 403 9.50 -32.46 -3.75
C SER A 403 10.34 -32.95 -4.93
N LYS A 404 11.57 -32.44 -5.05
CA LYS A 404 12.56 -32.84 -6.07
C LYS A 404 12.10 -32.60 -7.52
N VAL A 405 11.32 -31.55 -7.74
CA VAL A 405 10.92 -31.06 -9.06
C VAL A 405 11.84 -29.94 -9.51
N ARG A 406 12.23 -29.94 -10.78
CA ARG A 406 12.94 -28.81 -11.41
C ARG A 406 12.14 -28.29 -12.58
N LEU A 407 11.80 -27.01 -12.57
CA LEU A 407 11.10 -26.35 -13.66
C LEU A 407 12.08 -25.50 -14.48
N ALA A 408 12.15 -25.77 -15.77
CA ALA A 408 12.92 -24.95 -16.70
C ALA A 408 12.37 -23.52 -16.75
N ALA A 409 13.26 -22.55 -16.99
CA ALA A 409 12.91 -21.13 -17.05
C ALA A 409 11.76 -20.84 -18.03
N GLY A 410 10.87 -19.91 -17.66
CA GLY A 410 9.71 -19.50 -18.45
C GLY A 410 8.55 -20.50 -18.51
N SER A 411 8.63 -21.62 -17.78
CA SER A 411 7.54 -22.60 -17.73
C SER A 411 6.37 -22.10 -16.89
N CYS A 412 5.15 -22.52 -17.25
CA CYS A 412 3.94 -22.19 -16.50
C CYS A 412 3.26 -23.47 -15.98
N VAL A 413 3.14 -23.58 -14.66
CA VAL A 413 2.46 -24.70 -13.98
C VAL A 413 0.98 -24.40 -13.86
N THR A 414 0.16 -25.22 -14.51
CA THR A 414 -1.30 -25.06 -14.54
C THR A 414 -2.04 -26.17 -13.81
N LYS A 415 -1.34 -27.25 -13.42
CA LYS A 415 -1.90 -28.43 -12.75
C LYS A 415 -0.89 -29.00 -11.77
N ASP A 416 -1.37 -29.83 -10.85
CA ASP A 416 -0.50 -30.52 -9.90
C ASP A 416 0.60 -31.32 -10.58
N ILE A 417 1.80 -31.23 -10.03
CA ILE A 417 2.94 -32.05 -10.39
C ILE A 417 3.06 -33.13 -9.32
N LYS A 418 2.78 -34.37 -9.71
CA LYS A 418 2.68 -35.53 -8.81
C LYS A 418 3.88 -36.45 -8.83
N GLU A 419 4.79 -36.25 -9.78
CA GLU A 419 6.01 -37.04 -9.93
C GLU A 419 7.24 -36.13 -9.83
N PRO A 420 8.31 -36.58 -9.18
CA PRO A 420 9.58 -35.85 -9.19
C PRO A 420 10.20 -35.89 -10.58
N GLY A 421 10.97 -34.86 -10.92
CA GLY A 421 11.67 -34.80 -12.20
C GLY A 421 11.80 -33.40 -12.76
N ASP A 422 12.30 -33.35 -13.99
CA ASP A 422 12.53 -32.10 -14.70
C ASP A 422 11.37 -31.85 -15.68
N TYR A 423 10.74 -30.68 -15.57
CA TYR A 423 9.64 -30.26 -16.43
C TYR A 423 10.02 -28.95 -17.12
N GLY A 424 9.53 -28.73 -18.34
CA GLY A 424 9.81 -27.50 -19.06
C GLY A 424 8.88 -27.25 -20.26
N GLY A 425 8.81 -25.99 -20.70
CA GLY A 425 8.15 -25.64 -21.96
C GLY A 425 8.08 -24.14 -22.25
N PHE A 426 8.50 -23.76 -23.46
CA PHE A 426 8.76 -22.42 -24.04
C PHE A 426 10.24 -21.99 -24.07
N PRO A 427 11.13 -22.69 -24.81
CA PRO A 427 12.38 -22.08 -25.23
C PRO A 427 12.16 -21.21 -26.48
N ALA A 428 12.95 -20.16 -26.62
CA ALA A 428 13.00 -19.39 -27.86
C ALA A 428 13.52 -20.28 -29.01
N VAL A 429 12.75 -20.33 -30.10
CA VAL A 429 13.16 -20.95 -31.37
C VAL A 429 13.11 -19.89 -32.48
N PRO A 430 13.78 -20.09 -33.64
CA PRO A 430 13.70 -19.14 -34.74
C PRO A 430 12.25 -18.80 -35.11
N ILE A 431 11.95 -17.51 -35.33
CA ILE A 431 10.56 -17.02 -35.47
C ILE A 431 9.75 -17.73 -36.57
N ARG A 432 10.43 -18.17 -37.66
CA ARG A 432 9.80 -18.93 -38.75
C ARG A 432 9.39 -20.34 -38.33
N GLU A 433 10.16 -20.95 -37.43
CA GLU A 433 9.86 -22.26 -36.86
C GLU A 433 8.70 -22.15 -35.86
N TRP A 434 8.78 -21.18 -34.95
CA TRP A 434 7.69 -20.91 -33.98
C TRP A 434 6.35 -20.68 -34.69
N ARG A 435 6.31 -19.81 -35.71
CA ARG A 435 5.09 -19.57 -36.51
C ARG A 435 4.55 -20.84 -37.15
N ARG A 436 5.43 -21.74 -37.63
CA ARG A 436 5.03 -23.03 -38.21
C ARG A 436 4.46 -23.97 -37.15
N GLN A 437 5.08 -24.05 -35.97
CA GLN A 437 4.59 -24.85 -34.83
C GLN A 437 3.18 -24.38 -34.41
N ILE A 438 2.96 -23.07 -34.26
CA ILE A 438 1.64 -22.49 -33.93
C ILE A 438 0.59 -22.78 -35.01
N ALA A 439 0.94 -22.63 -36.29
CA ALA A 439 0.03 -22.91 -37.39
C ALA A 439 -0.34 -24.40 -37.50
N ALA A 440 0.59 -25.31 -37.17
CA ALA A 440 0.31 -26.74 -37.10
C ALA A 440 -0.61 -27.08 -35.93
N HIS A 441 -0.36 -26.53 -34.74
CA HIS A 441 -1.18 -26.73 -33.55
C HIS A 441 -2.64 -26.29 -33.77
N ARG A 442 -2.85 -25.11 -34.39
CA ARG A 442 -4.19 -24.61 -34.75
C ARG A 442 -4.93 -25.47 -35.77
N ARG A 443 -4.22 -26.13 -36.68
CA ARG A 443 -4.84 -27.04 -37.67
C ARG A 443 -5.27 -28.34 -37.01
N ASN A 444 -4.43 -28.89 -36.15
CA ASN A 444 -4.72 -30.14 -35.45
C ASN A 444 -5.88 -29.98 -34.46
N SER A 445 -5.97 -28.85 -33.76
CA SER A 445 -7.11 -28.57 -32.85
C SER A 445 -8.46 -28.46 -33.56
N LYS A 446 -8.48 -28.08 -34.85
CA LYS A 446 -9.71 -28.07 -35.66
C LYS A 446 -10.14 -29.46 -36.12
N LYS A 447 -9.19 -30.36 -36.42
CA LYS A 447 -9.50 -31.74 -36.88
C LYS A 447 -10.14 -32.60 -35.78
N VAL A 448 -9.79 -32.37 -34.51
CA VAL A 448 -10.33 -33.13 -33.37
C VAL A 448 -11.80 -32.79 -33.08
N LYS A 449 -12.30 -31.64 -33.55
CA LYS A 449 -13.72 -31.24 -33.37
C LYS A 449 -14.67 -31.81 -34.43
N THR A 450 -14.17 -32.59 -35.39
CA THR A 450 -14.95 -33.09 -36.54
C THR A 450 -15.07 -34.61 -36.56
N GLN A 451 -14.81 -35.28 -35.43
CA GLN A 451 -15.04 -36.71 -35.23
C GLN A 451 -16.04 -36.95 -34.12
#